data_AF-F8UGV5-F1
#
_entry.id   AF-F8UGV5-F1
#
_cell.length_a   1.000
_cell.length_b   1.000
_cell.length_c   1.000
_cell.angle_alpha   90.00
_cell.angle_beta   90.00
_cell.angle_gamma   90.00
#
_symmetry.space_group_name_H-M   'P 1'
#
loop_
_entity.id
_entity.type
_entity.pdbx_description
1 polymer ?
#
loop_
_entity_poly.entity_id
_entity_poly.type
_entity_poly.pdbx_seq_one_letter_code
_entity_poly.pdbx_strand_id
1 'polypeptide(L)' 'MIGKREPMIDGPAKAAGEAKFVADLVLPRMLMGKMLRSPYPHARVLRVDAARALALKGVKAVVTGGDIRG' A
#
# COMPACT_ATOMS: atom_id res chain seq x y z
N MET A 1 -30.53 -5.77 -20.21
CA MET A 1 -30.84 -5.72 -21.67
C MET A 1 -30.27 -4.47 -22.29
N ILE A 2 -29.93 -4.49 -23.59
CA ILE A 2 -29.47 -3.28 -24.29
C ILE A 2 -30.61 -2.25 -24.31
N GLY A 3 -30.31 -1.01 -23.93
CA GLY A 3 -31.26 0.11 -23.91
C GLY A 3 -32.19 0.20 -22.69
N LYS A 4 -32.06 -0.68 -21.68
CA LYS A 4 -32.85 -0.62 -20.44
C LYS A 4 -32.04 -0.09 -19.26
N ARG A 5 -32.70 0.60 -18.33
CA ARG A 5 -32.13 0.95 -17.03
C ARG A 5 -32.04 -0.31 -16.16
N GLU A 6 -30.85 -0.88 -16.08
CA GLU A 6 -30.57 -2.04 -15.24
C GLU A 6 -29.81 -1.59 -13.98
N PRO A 7 -30.14 -2.13 -12.79
CA PRO A 7 -29.32 -1.92 -11.61
C PRO A 7 -27.96 -2.61 -11.77
N MET A 8 -26.95 -2.05 -11.11
CA MET A 8 -25.61 -2.62 -11.08
C MET A 8 -25.61 -3.95 -10.30
N ILE A 9 -25.04 -5.02 -10.88
CA ILE A 9 -25.07 -6.37 -10.31
C ILE A 9 -24.46 -6.42 -8.91
N ASP A 10 -23.35 -5.71 -8.69
CA ASP A 10 -22.66 -5.63 -7.39
C ASP A 10 -23.14 -4.45 -6.52
N GLY A 11 -24.18 -3.73 -6.97
CA GLY A 11 -24.76 -2.58 -6.28
C GLY A 11 -25.24 -2.88 -4.86
N PRO A 12 -26.02 -3.95 -4.63
CA PRO A 12 -26.49 -4.29 -3.29
C PRO A 12 -25.34 -4.52 -2.30
N ALA A 13 -24.34 -5.32 -2.67
CA ALA A 13 -23.20 -5.62 -1.79
C ALA A 13 -22.35 -4.38 -1.48
N LYS A 14 -22.17 -3.46 -2.44
CA LYS A 14 -21.49 -2.18 -2.22
C LYS A 14 -22.29 -1.26 -1.29
N ALA A 15 -23.61 -1.18 -1.48
CA ALA A 15 -24.47 -0.35 -0.65
C ALA A 15 -24.61 -0.87 0.78
N ALA A 16 -24.52 -2.19 0.98
CA ALA A 16 -24.61 -2.84 2.28
C ALA A 16 -23.27 -2.91 3.06
N GLY A 17 -22.14 -2.50 2.45
CA GLY A 17 -20.80 -2.65 3.05
C GLY A 17 -20.29 -4.10 3.08
N GLU A 18 -20.91 -4.97 2.29
CA GLU A 18 -20.53 -6.40 2.19
C GLU A 18 -19.42 -6.63 1.16
N ALA A 19 -19.32 -5.74 0.16
CA ALA A 19 -18.24 -5.77 -0.81
C ALA A 19 -16.89 -5.59 -0.11
N LYS A 20 -15.94 -6.51 -0.35
CA LYS A 20 -14.58 -6.45 0.19
C LYS A 20 -13.64 -5.80 -0.80
N PHE A 21 -12.95 -4.76 -0.37
CA PHE A 21 -11.88 -4.09 -1.10
C PHE A 21 -10.52 -4.46 -0.50
N VAL A 22 -9.43 -4.06 -1.18
CA VAL A 22 -8.06 -4.40 -0.78
C VAL A 22 -7.75 -4.00 0.67
N ALA A 23 -8.28 -2.86 1.13
CA ALA A 23 -8.07 -2.38 2.48
C ALA A 23 -8.85 -3.16 3.56
N ASP A 24 -9.88 -3.92 3.16
CA ASP A 24 -10.69 -4.75 4.08
C ASP A 24 -10.06 -6.13 4.31
N LEU A 25 -9.02 -6.47 3.56
CA LEU A 25 -8.34 -7.76 3.66
C LEU A 25 -7.41 -7.78 4.87
N VAL A 26 -7.54 -8.81 5.70
CA VAL A 26 -6.62 -9.11 6.81
C VAL A 26 -6.14 -10.55 6.65
N LEU A 27 -4.84 -10.71 6.44
CA LEU A 27 -4.22 -12.03 6.25
C LEU A 27 -3.35 -12.41 7.46
N PRO A 28 -3.27 -13.71 7.83
CA PRO A 28 -2.34 -14.15 8.85
C PRO A 28 -0.90 -13.72 8.52
N ARG A 29 -0.23 -13.08 9.49
CA ARG A 29 1.15 -12.57 9.37
C ARG A 29 1.35 -11.41 8.36
N MET A 30 0.27 -10.70 7.99
CA MET A 30 0.36 -9.51 7.15
C MET A 30 1.29 -8.45 7.77
N LEU A 31 2.19 -7.89 6.95
CA LEU A 31 3.05 -6.78 7.34
C LEU A 31 2.45 -5.44 6.90
N MET A 32 2.80 -4.38 7.63
CA MET A 32 2.40 -3.01 7.29
C MET A 32 3.58 -2.25 6.69
N GLY A 33 3.38 -1.66 5.52
CA GLY A 33 4.37 -0.83 4.84
C GLY A 33 4.15 0.67 5.08
N LYS A 34 5.24 1.43 5.15
CA LYS A 34 5.21 2.89 5.14
C LYS A 34 6.33 3.43 4.27
N MET A 35 6.04 4.45 3.47
CA MET A 35 7.01 5.07 2.58
C MET A 35 7.51 6.40 3.15
N LEU A 36 8.83 6.54 3.25
CA LEU A 36 9.48 7.83 3.44
C LEU A 36 9.58 8.55 2.09
N ARG A 37 9.04 9.77 2.01
CA ARG A 37 9.02 10.56 0.77
C ARG A 37 10.03 11.70 0.85
N SER A 38 10.50 12.14 -0.32
CA SER A 38 11.35 13.32 -0.43
C SER A 38 10.62 14.55 0.12
N PRO A 39 11.25 15.35 1.01
CA PRO A 39 10.74 16.66 1.38
C PRO A 39 11.08 17.74 0.32
N TYR A 40 11.91 17.40 -0.67
CA TYR A 40 12.36 18.32 -1.72
C TYR A 40 11.70 17.98 -3.06
N PRO A 41 11.25 19.00 -3.82
CA PRO A 41 10.74 18.79 -5.18
C PRO A 41 11.79 18.23 -6.15
N HIS A 42 13.06 18.63 -5.98
CA HIS A 42 14.19 18.16 -6.77
C HIS A 42 15.45 18.10 -5.90
N ALA A 43 16.07 16.92 -5.81
CA ALA A 43 17.30 16.72 -5.06
C ALA A 43 18.03 15.46 -5.56
N ARG A 44 19.36 15.44 -5.36
CA ARG A 44 20.17 14.23 -5.54
C ARG A 44 20.25 13.49 -4.21
N VAL A 45 19.88 12.21 -4.19
CA VAL A 45 20.05 11.34 -3.02
C VAL A 45 21.53 10.95 -2.91
N LEU A 46 22.24 11.55 -1.95
CA LEU A 46 23.66 11.23 -1.72
C LEU A 46 23.84 9.98 -0.87
N ARG A 47 23.00 9.80 0.15
CA ARG A 47 23.07 8.69 1.10
C ARG A 47 21.70 8.45 1.74
N VAL A 48 21.38 7.18 1.99
CA VAL A 48 20.27 6.75 2.85
C VAL A 48 20.85 5.84 3.92
N ASP A 49 20.60 6.16 5.18
CA ASP A 49 21.04 5.35 6.33
C ASP A 49 19.82 4.83 7.09
N ALA A 50 19.58 3.52 6.96
CA ALA A 50 18.43 2.85 7.54
C ALA A 50 18.74 2.14 8.87
N ALA A 51 19.98 2.23 9.39
CA ALA A 51 20.43 1.41 10.53
C ALA A 51 19.54 1.57 11.77
N ARG A 52 19.17 2.81 12.09
CA ARG A 52 18.27 3.09 13.23
C ARG A 52 16.87 2.50 13.04
N ALA A 53 16.33 2.55 11.83
CA ALA A 53 15.01 1.99 11.55
C ALA A 53 15.04 0.46 11.64
N LEU A 54 16.07 -0.18 11.07
CA LEU A 54 16.28 -1.63 11.14
C LEU A 54 16.48 -2.15 12.56
N ALA A 55 17.04 -1.35 13.46
CA ALA A 55 17.23 -1.71 14.87
C ALA A 55 15.93 -1.70 15.70
N LEU A 56 14.84 -1.11 15.20
CA LEU A 56 13.57 -1.04 15.94
C LEU A 56 12.88 -2.40 15.97
N LYS A 57 12.47 -2.84 17.18
CA LYS A 57 11.67 -4.04 17.35
C LYS A 57 10.37 -3.95 16.55
N GLY A 58 10.13 -4.93 15.68
CA GLY A 58 8.93 -5.00 14.84
C GLY A 58 9.16 -4.56 13.39
N VAL A 59 10.25 -3.84 13.09
CA VAL A 59 10.65 -3.59 11.70
C VAL A 59 11.16 -4.89 11.10
N LYS A 60 10.55 -5.29 9.97
CA LYS A 60 10.93 -6.51 9.25
C LYS A 60 11.89 -6.25 8.09
N ALA A 61 11.80 -5.08 7.47
CA ALA A 61 12.67 -4.67 6.38
C ALA A 61 12.64 -3.14 6.23
N VAL A 62 13.72 -2.59 5.66
CA VAL A 62 13.76 -1.25 5.06
C VAL A 62 14.34 -1.44 3.67
N VAL A 63 13.60 -1.00 2.66
CA VAL A 63 13.98 -1.13 1.24
C VAL A 63 14.28 0.26 0.70
N THR A 64 15.41 0.39 0.03
CA THR A 64 15.93 1.63 -0.55
C THR A 64 16.12 1.48 -2.07
N GLY A 65 16.46 2.58 -2.75
CA GLY A 65 16.79 2.51 -4.17
C GLY A 65 17.99 1.60 -4.50
N GLY A 66 18.89 1.34 -3.54
CA GLY A 66 20.01 0.43 -3.75
C GLY A 66 19.63 -1.05 -3.77
N ASP A 67 18.44 -1.39 -3.26
CA ASP A 67 17.93 -2.76 -3.20
C ASP A 67 17.15 -3.16 -4.46
N ILE A 68 16.77 -2.18 -5.29
CA ILE A 68 15.99 -2.39 -6.50
C ILE A 68 16.94 -2.55 -7.68
N ARG A 69 16.91 -3.72 -8.33
CA ARG A 69 17.55 -3.93 -9.63
C ARG A 69 16.53 -3.62 -10.72
N GLY A 70 16.90 -2.76 -11.66
CA GLY A 70 16.15 -2.51 -12.89
C GLY A 70 16.37 -3.63 -13.90
#